data_AF-A0A940L8H5-F1
#
_entry.id   AF-A0A940L8H5-F1
#
_cell.length_a   1.000
_cell.length_b   1.000
_cell.length_c   1.000
_cell.angle_alpha   90.00
_cell.angle_beta   90.00
_cell.angle_gamma   90.00
#
_symmetry.space_group_name_H-M   'P 1'
#
loop_
_entity.id
_entity.type
_entity.pdbx_description
1 polymer ?
#
loop_
_entity_poly.entity_id
_entity_poly.type
_entity_poly.pdbx_seq_one_letter_code
_entity_poly.pdbx_strand_id
1 'polypeptide(L)'
;MLAFSEAEAEHYGYAEELFSLNLLDCEGADYAIKKWLLPESTGWSHVGRELRREAARVCIGQEASFSDIWLPGLDERWKIGIDFETHLGDLMRFQRQVWEVIFGEVFVAHSINDYARRVDKEFEQFPDFPNLWGEARYSKWPSTFKVT
;
A
#
# COMPACT_ATOMS: atom_id res chain seq x y z
N MET A 1 3.55 -7.01 11.21
CA MET A 1 4.66 -6.15 11.66
C MET A 1 3.95 -4.94 12.23
N LEU A 2 4.07 -4.68 13.54
CA LEU A 2 3.25 -3.64 14.17
C LEU A 2 3.52 -2.30 13.48
N ALA A 3 2.46 -1.52 13.29
CA ALA A 3 2.49 -0.11 12.92
C ALA A 3 3.69 0.59 13.57
N PHE A 4 4.36 1.51 12.86
CA PHE A 4 5.40 2.38 13.43
C PHE A 4 5.04 2.72 14.87
N SER A 5 5.67 2.03 15.82
CA SER A 5 5.29 2.20 17.20
C SER A 5 5.75 3.60 17.57
N GLU A 6 4.96 4.31 18.37
CA GLU A 6 5.38 5.61 18.92
C GLU A 6 6.80 5.50 19.48
N ALA A 7 7.14 4.38 20.12
CA ALA A 7 8.49 4.03 20.56
C ALA A 7 9.55 3.95 19.43
N GLU A 8 9.25 3.40 18.26
CA GLU A 8 10.16 3.39 17.10
C GLU A 8 10.31 4.80 16.51
N ALA A 9 9.21 5.53 16.33
CA ALA A 9 9.25 6.89 15.82
C ALA A 9 10.00 7.84 16.78
N GLU A 10 9.83 7.64 18.10
CA GLU A 10 10.57 8.34 19.16
C GLU A 10 12.04 7.95 19.13
N HIS A 11 12.37 6.65 19.03
CA HIS A 11 13.74 6.16 18.98
C HIS A 11 14.54 6.76 17.82
N TYR A 12 13.89 6.95 16.67
CA TYR A 12 14.49 7.56 15.49
C TYR A 12 14.27 9.08 15.37
N GLY A 13 13.66 9.71 16.38
CA GLY A 13 13.55 11.16 16.51
C GLY A 13 12.60 11.86 15.53
N TYR A 14 11.62 11.14 14.96
CA TYR A 14 10.63 11.71 14.04
C TYR A 14 9.17 11.59 14.53
N ALA A 15 8.95 11.19 15.79
CA ALA A 15 7.61 11.04 16.36
C ALA A 15 6.76 12.32 16.25
N GLU A 16 7.25 13.46 16.74
CA GLU A 16 6.48 14.73 16.68
C GLU A 16 6.05 15.07 15.26
N GLU A 17 6.95 14.86 14.29
CA GLU A 17 6.68 15.09 12.89
C GLU A 17 5.60 14.13 12.38
N LEU A 18 5.77 12.82 12.59
CA LEU A 18 4.84 11.77 12.16
C LEU A 18 3.43 12.00 12.71
N PHE A 19 3.31 12.28 14.01
CA PHE A 19 2.03 12.47 14.68
C PHE A 19 1.40 13.85 14.43
N SER A 20 2.16 14.79 13.85
CA SER A 20 1.61 16.08 13.41
C SER A 20 1.00 16.05 12.00
N LEU A 21 1.25 14.99 11.23
CA LEU A 21 0.73 14.86 9.88
C LEU A 21 -0.74 14.44 9.86
N ASN A 22 -1.44 14.91 8.84
CA ASN A 22 -2.80 14.48 8.53
C ASN A 22 -2.86 13.97 7.09
N LEU A 23 -2.85 12.65 6.90
CA LEU A 23 -2.81 12.04 5.57
C LEU A 23 -4.09 12.22 4.74
N LEU A 24 -5.12 12.88 5.29
CA LEU A 24 -6.30 13.31 4.53
C LEU A 24 -6.05 14.58 3.72
N ASP A 25 -5.11 15.41 4.15
CA ASP A 25 -4.70 16.57 3.38
C ASP A 25 -3.68 16.18 2.32
N CYS A 26 -3.76 16.82 1.15
CA CYS A 26 -2.90 16.46 0.03
C CYS A 26 -1.43 16.82 0.30
N GLU A 27 -1.15 17.85 1.11
CA GLU A 27 0.21 18.32 1.39
C GLU A 27 0.96 17.36 2.33
N GLY A 28 0.33 16.97 3.42
CA GLY A 28 0.83 15.99 4.39
C GLY A 28 0.93 14.59 3.80
N ALA A 29 -0.06 14.18 2.98
CA ALA A 29 0.04 12.95 2.21
C ALA A 29 1.24 12.97 1.24
N ASP A 30 1.38 14.01 0.41
CA ASP A 30 2.49 14.15 -0.54
C ASP A 30 3.84 14.18 0.17
N TYR A 31 3.93 14.92 1.29
CA TYR A 31 5.11 14.96 2.14
C TYR A 31 5.49 13.58 2.68
N ALA A 32 4.53 12.88 3.30
CA ALA A 32 4.76 11.56 3.88
C ALA A 32 5.22 10.54 2.82
N ILE A 33 4.56 10.55 1.65
CA ILE A 33 4.91 9.66 0.55
C ILE A 33 6.33 9.94 0.07
N LYS A 34 6.67 11.21 -0.20
CA LYS A 34 8.01 11.60 -0.70
C LYS A 34 9.11 11.36 0.33
N LYS A 35 8.82 11.48 1.62
CA LYS A 35 9.81 11.34 2.68
C LYS A 35 10.09 9.89 3.05
N TRP A 36 9.05 9.06 3.18
CA TRP A 36 9.20 7.71 3.73
C TRP A 36 9.01 6.60 2.69
N LEU A 37 8.11 6.78 1.73
CA LEU A 37 7.77 5.69 0.81
C LEU A 37 8.54 5.76 -0.51
N LEU A 38 8.70 6.95 -1.08
CA LEU A 38 9.40 7.15 -2.35
C LEU A 38 10.88 6.73 -2.28
N PRO A 39 11.67 7.05 -1.22
CA PRO A 39 13.07 6.62 -1.15
C PRO A 39 13.23 5.10 -1.18
N GLU A 40 12.36 4.38 -0.46
CA GLU A 40 12.31 2.91 -0.47
C GLU A 40 11.98 2.34 -1.85
N SER A 41 11.24 3.09 -2.68
CA SER A 41 10.90 2.68 -4.04
C SER A 41 12.02 2.84 -5.07
N THR A 42 13.02 3.68 -4.78
CA THR A 42 14.12 3.96 -5.73
C THR A 42 15.04 2.76 -5.96
N GLY A 43 15.11 1.84 -4.99
CA GLY A 43 15.93 0.63 -5.08
C GLY A 43 15.26 -0.54 -5.80
N TRP A 44 14.00 -0.41 -6.23
CA TRP A 44 13.27 -1.52 -6.83
C TRP A 44 13.85 -1.89 -8.20
N SER A 45 13.99 -3.21 -8.44
CA SER A 45 14.24 -3.70 -9.78
C SER A 45 13.06 -3.36 -10.69
N HIS A 46 13.29 -3.26 -12.00
CA HIS A 46 12.20 -3.02 -12.96
C HIS A 46 11.06 -4.04 -12.77
N VAL A 47 11.42 -5.33 -12.59
CA VAL A 47 10.44 -6.40 -12.36
C VAL A 47 9.70 -6.20 -11.03
N GLY A 48 10.40 -5.90 -9.93
CA GLY A 48 9.78 -5.66 -8.63
C GLY A 48 8.83 -4.46 -8.65
N ARG A 49 9.21 -3.37 -9.34
CA ARG A 49 8.36 -2.20 -9.54
C ARG A 49 7.07 -2.54 -10.26
N GLU A 50 7.14 -3.28 -11.37
CA GLU A 50 5.95 -3.68 -12.12
C GLU A 50 5.04 -4.60 -11.30
N LEU A 51 5.61 -5.53 -10.54
CA LEU A 51 4.83 -6.40 -9.64
C LEU A 51 4.13 -5.62 -8.53
N ARG A 52 4.82 -4.67 -7.89
CA ARG A 52 4.24 -3.79 -6.87
C ARG A 52 3.15 -2.92 -7.45
N ARG A 53 3.33 -2.43 -8.68
CA ARG A 53 2.27 -1.72 -9.42
C ARG A 53 1.05 -2.61 -9.60
N GLU A 54 1.20 -3.82 -10.12
CA GLU A 54 0.04 -4.71 -10.32
C GLU A 54 -0.61 -5.13 -8.98
N ALA A 55 0.17 -5.41 -7.94
CA ALA A 55 -0.34 -5.72 -6.61
C ALA A 55 -1.13 -4.55 -6.00
N ALA A 56 -0.59 -3.32 -6.09
CA ALA A 56 -1.28 -2.12 -5.65
C ALA A 56 -2.58 -1.90 -6.44
N ARG A 57 -2.59 -2.23 -7.73
CA ARG A 57 -3.78 -2.09 -8.59
C ARG A 57 -4.88 -3.03 -8.10
N VAL A 58 -4.53 -4.28 -7.81
CA VAL A 58 -5.45 -5.25 -7.22
C VAL A 58 -5.96 -4.78 -5.87
N CYS A 59 -5.09 -4.30 -4.96
CA CYS A 59 -5.53 -3.79 -3.66
C CYS A 59 -6.54 -2.63 -3.78
N ILE A 60 -6.23 -1.59 -4.56
CA ILE A 60 -7.14 -0.46 -4.76
C ILE A 60 -8.45 -0.93 -5.43
N GLY A 61 -8.37 -1.80 -6.44
CA GLY A 61 -9.54 -2.32 -7.15
C GLY A 61 -10.45 -3.19 -6.29
N GLN A 62 -9.90 -3.80 -5.22
CA GLN A 62 -10.64 -4.60 -4.25
C GLN A 62 -11.04 -3.82 -2.99
N GLU A 63 -10.80 -2.50 -2.97
CA GLU A 63 -11.00 -1.67 -1.78
C GLU A 63 -10.24 -2.21 -0.55
N ALA A 64 -9.06 -2.78 -0.78
CA ALA A 64 -8.22 -3.37 0.25
C ALA A 64 -7.05 -2.44 0.60
N SER A 65 -6.66 -2.45 1.87
CA SER A 65 -5.47 -1.74 2.33
C SER A 65 -4.18 -2.36 1.76
N PHE A 66 -3.17 -1.54 1.49
CA PHE A 66 -1.81 -1.99 1.16
C PHE A 66 -1.12 -2.67 2.34
N SER A 67 -1.45 -2.26 3.57
CA SER A 67 -0.90 -2.84 4.79
C SER A 67 -1.84 -2.64 5.99
N ASP A 68 -1.52 -3.31 7.08
CA ASP A 68 -2.13 -3.13 8.40
C ASP A 68 -1.46 -2.01 9.23
N ILE A 69 -0.65 -1.17 8.57
CA ILE A 69 0.08 -0.08 9.23
C ILE A 69 -0.88 1.06 9.55
N TRP A 70 -0.73 1.62 10.74
CA TRP A 70 -1.48 2.77 11.18
C TRP A 70 -1.10 4.04 10.39
N LEU A 71 -2.12 4.78 9.93
CA LEU A 71 -1.99 5.98 9.10
C LEU A 71 -2.41 7.25 9.86
N PRO A 72 -1.47 8.14 10.21
CA PRO A 72 -1.75 9.39 10.92
C PRO A 72 -2.78 10.30 10.23
N GLY A 73 -3.66 10.92 11.00
CA GLY A 73 -4.85 11.67 10.57
C GLY A 73 -5.99 10.85 9.95
N LEU A 74 -5.71 9.67 9.41
CA LEU A 74 -6.67 8.84 8.67
C LEU A 74 -7.35 7.83 9.62
N ASP A 75 -6.57 7.14 10.44
CA ASP A 75 -7.04 6.08 11.34
C ASP A 75 -7.55 6.61 12.68
N GLU A 76 -7.19 7.82 13.08
CA GLU A 76 -7.69 8.48 14.29
C GLU A 76 -9.17 8.80 14.15
N ARG A 77 -9.60 9.11 12.93
CA ARG A 77 -11.02 9.34 12.62
C ARG A 77 -11.85 8.08 12.80
N TRP A 78 -11.28 6.92 12.48
CA TRP A 78 -11.90 5.62 12.79
C TRP A 78 -12.09 5.45 14.31
N LYS A 79 -11.08 5.81 15.11
CA LYS A 79 -11.13 5.71 16.58
C LYS A 79 -12.17 6.63 17.23
N ILE A 80 -12.52 7.77 16.61
CA ILE A 80 -13.55 8.70 17.10
C ILE A 80 -14.95 8.41 16.55
N GLY A 81 -15.17 7.25 15.91
CA GLY A 81 -16.50 6.75 15.57
C GLY A 81 -17.02 7.16 14.19
N ILE A 82 -16.14 7.50 13.24
CA ILE A 82 -16.54 7.60 11.82
C ILE A 82 -16.96 6.22 11.29
N ASP A 83 -17.94 6.19 10.39
CA ASP A 83 -18.44 4.98 9.77
C ASP A 83 -17.43 4.35 8.77
N PHE A 84 -17.63 3.05 8.51
CA PHE A 84 -16.71 2.26 7.69
C PHE A 84 -16.57 2.76 6.26
N GLU A 85 -17.66 3.24 5.67
CA GLU A 85 -17.67 3.67 4.27
C GLU A 85 -16.86 4.95 4.11
N THR A 86 -17.02 5.90 5.04
CA THR A 86 -16.23 7.13 5.05
C THR A 86 -14.73 6.84 5.23
N HIS A 87 -14.37 6.01 6.20
CA HIS A 87 -12.96 5.65 6.42
C HIS A 87 -12.37 4.91 5.21
N LEU A 88 -13.12 3.97 4.62
CA LEU A 88 -12.70 3.27 3.42
C LEU A 88 -12.51 4.22 2.23
N GLY A 89 -13.40 5.20 2.05
CA GLY A 89 -13.28 6.24 1.03
C GLY A 89 -12.02 7.09 1.20
N ASP A 90 -11.74 7.53 2.43
CA ASP A 90 -10.53 8.28 2.79
C ASP A 90 -9.26 7.45 2.52
N LEU A 91 -9.25 6.17 2.92
CA LEU A 91 -8.15 5.24 2.68
C LEU A 91 -7.91 5.05 1.17
N MET A 92 -8.97 4.81 0.39
CA MET A 92 -8.86 4.63 -1.06
C MET A 92 -8.35 5.89 -1.76
N ARG A 93 -8.72 7.07 -1.27
CA ARG A 93 -8.16 8.34 -1.77
C ARG A 93 -6.66 8.44 -1.52
N PHE A 94 -6.22 8.15 -0.30
CA PHE A 94 -4.79 8.17 0.05
C PHE A 94 -3.99 7.15 -0.78
N GLN A 95 -4.47 5.92 -0.93
CA GLN A 95 -3.79 4.89 -1.71
C GLN A 95 -3.67 5.23 -3.21
N ARG A 96 -4.64 5.97 -3.77
CA ARG A 96 -4.53 6.49 -5.15
C ARG A 96 -3.50 7.61 -5.27
N GLN A 97 -3.32 8.43 -4.23
CA GLN A 97 -2.22 9.41 -4.21
C GLN A 97 -0.86 8.72 -4.13
N VAL A 98 -0.73 7.69 -3.28
CA VAL A 98 0.46 6.83 -3.24
C VAL A 98 0.77 6.27 -4.63
N TRP A 99 -0.26 5.73 -5.31
CA TRP A 99 -0.13 5.22 -6.66
C TRP A 99 0.41 6.27 -7.64
N GLU A 100 -0.21 7.44 -7.69
CA GLU A 100 0.15 8.51 -8.63
C GLU A 100 1.58 8.99 -8.39
N VAL A 101 2.00 9.15 -7.13
CA VAL A 101 3.35 9.62 -6.79
C VAL A 101 4.41 8.56 -7.07
N ILE A 102 4.17 7.30 -6.69
CA ILE A 102 5.16 6.22 -6.85
C ILE A 102 5.26 5.75 -8.30
N PHE A 103 4.14 5.66 -9.03
CA PHE A 103 4.10 5.10 -10.38
C PHE A 103 4.06 6.15 -11.49
N GLY A 104 3.73 7.41 -11.18
CA GLY A 104 3.71 8.52 -12.13
C GLY A 104 2.53 8.47 -13.11
N GLU A 105 1.44 7.78 -12.77
CA GLU A 105 0.27 7.62 -13.63
C GLU A 105 -1.04 7.67 -12.85
N VAL A 106 -2.12 8.09 -13.50
CA VAL A 106 -3.47 8.08 -12.91
C VAL A 106 -3.94 6.63 -12.73
N PHE A 107 -4.56 6.34 -11.59
CA PHE A 107 -5.08 5.00 -11.32
C PHE A 107 -6.23 4.63 -12.27
N VAL A 108 -6.12 3.45 -12.88
CA VAL A 108 -7.18 2.79 -13.65
C VAL A 108 -7.36 1.37 -13.13
N ALA A 109 -8.60 1.01 -12.79
CA ALA A 109 -8.93 -0.33 -12.33
C ALA A 109 -8.88 -1.33 -13.49
N HIS A 110 -8.36 -2.53 -13.21
CA HIS A 110 -8.38 -3.67 -14.11
C HIS A 110 -9.22 -4.79 -13.49
N SER A 111 -9.74 -5.68 -14.34
CA SER A 111 -10.54 -6.80 -13.82
C SER A 111 -9.64 -7.78 -13.09
N ILE A 112 -10.11 -8.32 -11.97
CA ILE A 112 -9.36 -9.36 -11.22
C ILE A 112 -9.09 -10.61 -12.06
N ASN A 113 -9.93 -10.84 -13.08
CA ASN A 113 -9.79 -11.96 -14.03
C ASN A 113 -8.55 -11.82 -14.93
N ASP A 114 -8.01 -10.61 -15.07
CA ASP A 114 -6.78 -10.35 -15.82
C ASP A 114 -5.54 -10.75 -15.02
N TYR A 115 -5.70 -11.11 -13.73
CA TYR A 115 -4.63 -11.45 -12.82
C TYR A 115 -4.61 -12.93 -12.42
N ALA A 116 -3.41 -13.50 -12.37
CA ALA A 116 -3.17 -14.80 -11.75
C ALA A 116 -2.54 -14.62 -10.36
N ARG A 117 -3.09 -15.28 -9.34
CA ARG A 117 -2.53 -15.24 -7.98
C ARG A 117 -1.35 -16.19 -7.85
N ARG A 118 -0.12 -15.66 -7.86
CA ARG A 118 1.10 -16.42 -7.56
C ARG A 118 1.23 -16.67 -6.05
N VAL A 119 1.60 -17.89 -5.66
CA VAL A 119 1.59 -18.36 -4.25
C VAL A 119 2.83 -19.17 -3.84
N ASP A 120 3.87 -19.23 -4.66
CA ASP A 120 5.14 -19.81 -4.23
C ASP A 120 5.85 -18.96 -3.17
N LYS A 121 6.48 -19.63 -2.20
CA LYS A 121 7.06 -19.02 -0.99
C LYS A 121 8.26 -18.15 -1.30
N GLU A 122 9.03 -18.53 -2.30
CA GLU A 122 10.19 -17.81 -2.80
C GLU A 122 9.78 -16.43 -3.32
N PHE A 123 8.70 -16.38 -4.09
CA PHE A 123 8.10 -15.12 -4.55
C PHE A 123 7.54 -14.30 -3.38
N GLU A 124 6.82 -14.92 -2.44
CA GLU A 124 6.25 -14.25 -1.26
C GLU A 124 7.33 -13.60 -0.38
N GLN A 125 8.46 -14.29 -0.19
CA GLN A 125 9.56 -13.82 0.66
C GLN A 125 10.49 -12.83 -0.04
N PHE A 126 10.67 -12.97 -1.36
CA PHE A 126 11.64 -12.19 -2.14
C PHE A 126 11.00 -11.56 -3.40
N PRO A 127 9.93 -10.77 -3.28
CA PRO A 127 9.17 -10.25 -4.42
C PRO A 127 10.00 -9.32 -5.33
N ASP A 128 11.12 -8.79 -4.85
CA ASP A 128 11.98 -7.87 -5.60
C ASP A 128 13.22 -8.55 -6.22
N PHE A 129 13.42 -9.85 -5.97
CA PHE A 129 14.62 -10.62 -6.39
C PHE A 129 14.26 -11.83 -7.27
N PRO A 130 13.98 -11.62 -8.58
CA PRO A 130 13.56 -12.69 -9.49
C PRO A 130 14.51 -13.88 -9.59
N ASN A 131 15.80 -13.63 -9.38
CA ASN A 131 16.84 -14.66 -9.36
C ASN A 131 16.72 -15.64 -8.18
N LEU A 132 15.95 -15.28 -7.15
CA LEU A 132 15.66 -16.14 -6.00
C LEU A 132 14.34 -16.89 -6.14
N TRP A 133 13.57 -16.64 -7.20
CA TRP A 133 12.29 -17.32 -7.40
C TRP A 133 12.49 -18.73 -7.93
N GLY A 134 11.65 -19.65 -7.46
CA GLY A 134 11.50 -20.98 -8.03
C GLY A 134 10.50 -21.02 -9.18
N GLU A 135 10.05 -22.24 -9.53
CA GLU A 135 8.96 -22.44 -10.47
C GLU A 135 7.66 -21.78 -9.96
N ALA A 136 7.01 -21.02 -10.85
CA ALA A 136 5.81 -20.29 -10.50
C ALA A 136 4.66 -21.24 -10.14
N ARG A 137 4.02 -21.00 -8.99
CA ARG A 137 2.82 -21.72 -8.56
C ARG A 137 1.66 -20.75 -8.43
N TYR A 138 0.51 -21.13 -8.97
CA TYR A 138 -0.68 -20.28 -8.99
C TYR A 138 -1.84 -20.92 -8.22
N SER A 139 -2.69 -20.06 -7.66
CA SER A 139 -3.96 -20.46 -7.06
C SER A 139 -5.11 -19.64 -7.67
N LYS A 140 -6.34 -20.11 -7.46
CA LYS A 140 -7.52 -19.32 -7.78
C LYS A 140 -7.67 -18.18 -6.78
N TRP A 141 -8.23 -17.06 -7.24
CA TRP A 141 -8.67 -16.00 -6.34
C TRP A 141 -9.77 -16.51 -5.40
N PRO A 142 -9.83 -16.03 -4.14
CA PRO A 142 -10.96 -16.30 -3.26
C PRO A 142 -12.27 -15.81 -3.89
N SER A 143 -13.37 -16.54 -3.67
CA SER A 143 -14.69 -16.16 -4.20
C SER A 143 -15.23 -14.82 -3.66
N THR A 144 -14.60 -14.29 -2.60
CA THR A 144 -14.92 -13.00 -2.00
C THR A 144 -14.31 -11.80 -2.74
N PHE A 145 -13.40 -12.02 -3.70
CA PHE A 145 -12.84 -10.94 -4.51
C PHE A 145 -13.88 -10.47 -5.53
N LYS A 146 -14.09 -9.16 -5.60
CA LYS A 146 -15.00 -8.51 -6.55
C LYS A 146 -14.45 -8.67 -7.96
N VAL A 147 -15.24 -9.23 -8.85
CA VAL A 147 -14.96 -9.22 -10.29
C VAL A 147 -15.48 -7.90 -10.82
N THR A 148 -14.67 -6.86 -10.70
CA THR A 148 -14.96 -5.52 -11.24
C THR A 148 -14.63 -5.44 -12.73
#